data_AF-A0A1C5X7F7-F1
#
_entry.id   AF-A0A1C5X7F7-F1
#
_cell.length_a   1.000
_cell.length_b   1.000
_cell.length_c   1.000
_cell.angle_alpha   90.00
_cell.angle_beta   90.00
_cell.angle_gamma   90.00
#
_symmetry.space_group_name_H-M   'P 1'
#
loop_
_entity.id
_entity.type
_entity.pdbx_description
1 polymer ?
#
loop_
_entity_poly.entity_id
_entity_poly.type
_entity_poly.pdbx_seq_one_letter_code
_entity_poly.pdbx_strand_id
1 'polypeptide(L)'
;MLYPERKVLAVTGDGGFMMNCQEIETAVRMNVPIVVLVMRDDSYGLIKWKQDDRFGDHCFVDFTNPDFAKMAESMHAVGLRVDKTEDLKDVLEQAFASGKVCIIDCPVDYAENTKLTEHLKQMIAELE
;
A
#
# COMPACT_ATOMS: atom_id res chain seq x y z
N MET A 1 -16.68 -17.76 -3.33
CA MET A 1 -16.42 -16.55 -4.15
C MET A 1 -17.37 -16.54 -5.34
N LEU A 2 -17.84 -15.35 -5.76
CA LEU A 2 -18.72 -15.21 -6.95
C LEU A 2 -17.93 -15.33 -8.27
N TYR A 3 -16.64 -14.96 -8.27
CA TYR A 3 -15.75 -15.00 -9.44
C TYR A 3 -14.38 -15.60 -9.09
N PRO A 4 -14.27 -16.94 -8.94
CA PRO A 4 -13.06 -17.59 -8.43
C PRO A 4 -11.83 -17.44 -9.34
N GLU A 5 -12.03 -17.28 -10.65
CA GLU A 5 -10.94 -17.16 -11.63
C GLU A 5 -10.37 -15.74 -11.75
N ARG A 6 -10.98 -14.74 -11.11
CA ARG A 6 -10.52 -13.35 -11.19
C ARG A 6 -9.46 -13.08 -10.13
N LYS A 7 -8.29 -12.63 -10.59
CA LYS A 7 -7.25 -12.08 -9.71
C LYS A 7 -7.73 -10.78 -9.07
N VAL A 8 -7.49 -10.61 -7.77
CA VAL A 8 -7.85 -9.41 -7.01
C VAL A 8 -6.59 -8.78 -6.41
N LEU A 9 -6.41 -7.48 -6.69
CA LEU A 9 -5.44 -6.63 -6.03
C LEU A 9 -6.18 -5.61 -5.16
N ALA A 10 -5.93 -5.63 -3.86
CA ALA A 10 -6.30 -4.53 -2.97
C ALA A 10 -5.10 -3.59 -2.84
N VAL A 11 -5.31 -2.30 -3.07
CA VAL A 11 -4.30 -1.26 -2.87
C VAL A 11 -4.75 -0.37 -1.72
N THR A 12 -3.88 -0.19 -0.73
CA THR A 12 -4.21 0.56 0.48
C THR A 12 -2.97 1.27 1.02
N GLY A 13 -3.17 2.35 1.77
CA GLY A 13 -2.15 2.87 2.68
C GLY A 13 -1.92 1.93 3.87
N ASP A 14 -0.79 2.06 4.53
CA ASP A 14 -0.39 1.37 5.76
C ASP A 14 -1.35 1.60 6.93
N GLY A 15 -1.76 2.84 7.19
CA GLY A 15 -2.73 3.15 8.25
C GLY A 15 -4.09 2.51 7.99
N GLY A 16 -4.55 2.51 6.73
CA GLY A 16 -5.79 1.85 6.32
C GLY A 16 -5.72 0.33 6.41
N PHE A 17 -4.57 -0.24 6.07
CA PHE A 17 -4.31 -1.67 6.23
C PHE A 17 -4.34 -2.09 7.69
N MET A 18 -3.68 -1.34 8.57
CA MET A 18 -3.62 -1.62 10.01
C MET A 18 -5.00 -1.57 10.71
N MET A 19 -5.98 -0.88 10.15
CA MET A 19 -7.35 -0.89 10.69
C MET A 19 -8.05 -2.25 10.53
N ASN A 20 -7.65 -3.05 9.53
CA ASN A 20 -8.34 -4.29 9.15
C ASN A 20 -7.40 -5.47 8.90
N CYS A 21 -6.16 -5.42 9.37
CA CYS A 21 -5.14 -6.44 9.08
C CYS A 21 -5.54 -7.83 9.61
N GLN A 22 -6.41 -7.91 10.62
CA GLN A 22 -6.96 -9.16 11.13
C GLN A 22 -7.75 -9.96 10.08
N GLU A 23 -8.29 -9.31 9.04
CA GLU A 23 -9.05 -10.01 7.99
C GLU A 23 -8.18 -10.88 7.08
N ILE A 24 -6.86 -10.73 7.17
CA ILE A 24 -5.91 -11.62 6.50
C ILE A 24 -6.03 -13.04 7.04
N GLU A 25 -6.26 -13.21 8.35
CA GLU A 25 -6.59 -14.52 8.94
C GLU A 25 -7.84 -15.10 8.29
N THR A 26 -8.91 -14.31 8.18
CA THR A 26 -10.17 -14.74 7.56
C THR A 26 -9.94 -15.21 6.12
N ALA A 27 -9.20 -14.43 5.32
CA ALA A 27 -8.89 -14.76 3.94
C ALA A 27 -8.09 -16.07 3.82
N VAL A 28 -7.10 -16.27 4.70
CA VAL A 28 -6.31 -17.51 4.75
C VAL A 28 -7.19 -18.70 5.14
N ARG A 29 -7.96 -18.59 6.22
CA ARG A 29 -8.86 -19.66 6.70
C ARG A 29 -9.93 -20.03 5.68
N MET A 30 -10.42 -19.06 4.92
CA MET A 30 -11.39 -19.29 3.84
C MET A 30 -10.75 -19.70 2.50
N ASN A 31 -9.43 -19.81 2.44
CA ASN A 31 -8.66 -20.10 1.23
C ASN A 31 -9.02 -19.16 0.06
N VAL A 32 -9.07 -17.86 0.35
CA VAL A 32 -9.43 -16.80 -0.59
C VAL A 32 -8.15 -16.07 -1.01
N PRO A 33 -7.57 -16.37 -2.19
CA PRO A 33 -6.29 -15.78 -2.60
C PRO A 33 -6.48 -14.32 -3.02
N ILE A 34 -6.10 -13.39 -2.14
CA ILE A 34 -6.05 -11.95 -2.42
C ILE A 34 -4.61 -11.47 -2.34
N VAL A 35 -4.25 -10.53 -3.21
CA VAL A 35 -2.98 -9.80 -3.10
C VAL A 35 -3.28 -8.41 -2.53
N VAL A 36 -2.61 -8.03 -1.45
CA VAL A 36 -2.71 -6.70 -0.84
C VAL A 36 -1.39 -5.97 -1.05
N LEU A 37 -1.43 -4.86 -1.79
CA LEU A 37 -0.31 -3.94 -1.93
C LEU A 37 -0.49 -2.80 -0.92
N VAL A 38 0.39 -2.77 0.07
CA VAL A 38 0.41 -1.74 1.11
C VAL A 38 1.41 -0.67 0.69
N MET A 39 0.90 0.49 0.28
CA MET A 39 1.69 1.69 0.08
C MET A 39 2.04 2.27 1.45
N ARG A 40 3.30 2.11 1.87
CA ARG A 40 3.75 2.51 3.21
C ARG A 40 4.55 3.80 3.15
N ASP A 41 4.05 4.83 3.81
CA ASP A 41 4.71 6.11 4.06
C ASP A 41 4.88 6.39 5.56
N ASP A 42 4.53 5.43 6.43
CA ASP A 42 4.65 5.50 7.88
C ASP A 42 3.84 6.67 8.49
N SER A 43 2.74 7.07 7.83
CA SER A 43 1.93 8.23 8.22
C SER A 43 0.50 8.19 7.68
N TYR A 44 -0.41 8.96 8.26
CA TYR A 44 -1.69 9.29 7.62
C TYR A 44 -1.50 10.36 6.53
N GLY A 45 -0.87 10.00 5.40
CA GLY A 45 -0.39 10.93 4.36
C GLY A 45 -1.40 11.99 3.90
N LEU A 46 -2.67 11.63 3.65
CA LEU A 46 -3.69 12.61 3.24
C LEU A 46 -4.06 13.60 4.36
N ILE A 47 -4.05 13.14 5.61
CA ILE A 47 -4.31 13.99 6.78
C ILE A 47 -3.12 14.92 7.00
N LYS A 48 -1.90 14.38 6.93
CA LYS A 48 -0.64 15.12 7.03
C LYS A 48 -0.59 16.27 6.01
N TRP A 49 -0.81 15.97 4.73
CA TRP A 49 -0.85 16.97 3.67
C TRP A 49 -1.88 18.08 3.92
N LYS A 50 -3.08 17.73 4.39
CA LYS A 50 -4.11 18.73 4.74
C LYS A 50 -3.76 19.57 5.96
N GLN A 51 -3.02 19.03 6.93
CA GLN A 51 -2.55 19.79 8.07
C GLN A 51 -1.46 20.79 7.64
N ASP A 52 -0.49 20.33 6.85
CA ASP A 52 0.57 21.18 6.32
C ASP A 52 0.02 22.34 5.47
N ASP A 53 -0.92 22.05 4.55
CA ASP A 53 -1.55 23.07 3.70
C ASP A 53 -2.33 24.12 4.50
N ARG A 54 -3.05 23.69 5.55
CA ARG A 54 -3.96 24.57 6.31
C ARG A 54 -3.29 25.30 7.48
N PHE A 55 -2.34 24.65 8.14
CA PHE A 55 -1.77 25.10 9.41
C PHE A 55 -0.27 25.36 9.33
N GLY A 56 0.40 24.96 8.24
CA GLY A 56 1.84 25.10 8.05
C GLY A 56 2.68 24.09 8.84
N ASP A 57 2.05 23.15 9.54
CA ASP A 57 2.67 22.09 10.31
C ASP A 57 1.66 20.94 10.53
N HIS A 58 2.15 19.75 10.88
CA HIS A 58 1.34 18.57 11.17
C HIS A 58 1.63 17.99 12.56
N CYS A 59 0.66 17.29 13.12
CA CYS A 59 0.79 16.63 14.42
C CYS A 59 -0.01 15.33 14.47
N PHE A 60 0.49 14.35 15.22
CA PHE A 60 -0.16 13.06 15.53
C PHE A 60 -0.61 12.25 14.29
N VAL A 61 0.14 12.37 13.19
CA VAL A 61 -0.13 11.65 11.93
C VAL A 61 0.93 10.62 11.58
N ASP A 62 2.15 10.77 12.10
CA ASP A 62 3.24 9.83 11.87
C ASP A 62 3.19 8.68 12.87
N PHE A 63 3.55 7.49 12.43
CA PHE A 63 3.57 6.28 13.25
C PHE A 63 4.66 5.32 12.79
N THR A 64 4.83 4.22 13.53
CA THR A 64 5.78 3.17 13.17
C THR A 64 5.01 1.88 12.90
N ASN A 65 5.15 1.37 11.69
CA ASN A 65 4.50 0.13 11.28
C ASN A 65 5.25 -1.11 11.78
N PRO A 66 4.56 -2.25 11.94
CA PRO A 66 5.22 -3.54 12.04
C PRO A 66 5.85 -3.92 10.69
N ASP A 67 6.71 -4.95 10.72
CA ASP A 67 7.20 -5.57 9.48
C ASP A 67 6.04 -6.35 8.82
N PHE A 68 5.40 -5.73 7.82
CA PHE A 68 4.20 -6.29 7.20
C PHE A 68 4.42 -7.65 6.53
N ALA A 69 5.62 -7.90 5.99
CA ALA A 69 5.95 -9.20 5.41
C ALA A 69 5.95 -10.30 6.49
N LYS A 70 6.61 -10.04 7.63
CA LYS A 70 6.60 -10.98 8.78
C LYS A 70 5.23 -11.11 9.41
N MET A 71 4.45 -10.04 9.45
CA MET A 71 3.07 -10.08 9.94
C MET A 71 2.22 -11.01 9.05
N ALA A 72 2.38 -10.94 7.72
CA ALA A 72 1.74 -11.87 6.79
C ALA A 72 2.11 -13.32 7.09
N GLU A 73 3.40 -13.61 7.24
CA GLU A 73 3.92 -14.94 7.56
C GLU A 73 3.34 -15.48 8.88
N SER A 74 3.19 -14.62 9.89
CA SER A 74 2.59 -14.98 11.18
C SER A 74 1.12 -15.42 11.07
N MET A 75 0.43 -14.97 10.02
CA MET A 75 -0.96 -15.33 9.69
C MET A 75 -1.04 -16.45 8.65
N HIS A 76 0.07 -17.11 8.33
CA HIS A 76 0.20 -18.13 7.28
C HIS A 76 -0.07 -17.62 5.85
N ALA A 77 0.00 -16.31 5.64
CA ALA A 77 0.02 -15.67 4.33
C ALA A 77 1.47 -15.53 3.81
N VAL A 78 1.61 -15.12 2.56
CA VAL A 78 2.92 -14.80 1.95
C VAL A 78 3.24 -13.32 2.20
N GLY A 79 4.40 -13.05 2.78
CA GLY A 79 4.94 -11.71 2.92
C GLY A 79 5.95 -11.41 1.81
N LEU A 80 5.80 -10.28 1.13
CA LEU A 80 6.74 -9.78 0.12
C LEU A 80 7.06 -8.32 0.40
N ARG A 81 8.21 -7.85 -0.10
CA ARG A 81 8.62 -6.45 -0.04
C ARG A 81 9.12 -6.00 -1.39
N VAL A 82 8.84 -4.74 -1.73
CA VAL A 82 9.45 -4.04 -2.86
C VAL A 82 10.61 -3.21 -2.30
N ASP A 83 11.83 -3.49 -2.74
CA ASP A 83 13.02 -2.74 -2.30
C ASP A 83 13.35 -1.58 -3.27
N LYS A 84 13.04 -1.75 -4.57
CA LYS A 84 13.20 -0.71 -5.59
C LYS A 84 12.02 -0.68 -6.54
N THR A 85 11.81 0.48 -7.18
CA THR A 85 10.74 0.70 -8.15
C THR A 85 10.77 -0.32 -9.30
N GLU A 86 11.95 -0.75 -9.75
CA GLU A 86 12.13 -1.75 -10.81
C GLU A 86 11.60 -3.14 -10.43
N ASP A 87 11.57 -3.46 -9.13
CA ASP A 87 11.16 -4.78 -8.62
C ASP A 87 9.63 -4.94 -8.55
N LEU A 88 8.87 -3.84 -8.60
CA LEU A 88 7.43 -3.85 -8.35
C LEU A 88 6.68 -4.84 -9.26
N LYS A 89 7.05 -4.90 -10.54
CA LYS A 89 6.42 -5.79 -11.51
C LYS A 89 6.64 -7.26 -11.13
N ASP A 90 7.89 -7.61 -10.84
CA ASP A 90 8.28 -8.99 -10.55
C ASP A 90 7.69 -9.46 -9.22
N VAL A 91 7.64 -8.59 -8.21
CA VAL A 91 7.00 -8.87 -6.91
C VAL A 91 5.50 -9.10 -7.07
N LEU A 92 4.80 -8.30 -7.90
CA LEU A 92 3.38 -8.51 -8.19
C LEU A 92 3.14 -9.83 -8.92
N GLU A 93 3.96 -10.16 -9.91
CA GLU A 93 3.88 -11.43 -10.64
C GLU A 93 4.09 -12.62 -9.69
N GLN A 94 5.09 -12.54 -8.80
CA GLN A 94 5.33 -13.54 -7.76
C GLN A 94 4.13 -13.70 -6.81
N ALA A 95 3.55 -12.59 -6.35
CA ALA A 95 2.39 -12.62 -5.45
C ALA A 95 1.20 -13.34 -6.09
N PHE A 96 0.86 -13.01 -7.34
CA PHE A 96 -0.23 -13.66 -8.06
C PHE A 96 0.08 -15.12 -8.42
N ALA A 97 1.33 -15.47 -8.70
CA ALA A 97 1.74 -16.84 -9.01
C ALA A 97 1.66 -17.76 -7.77
N SER A 98 1.73 -17.20 -6.57
CA SER A 98 1.67 -17.99 -5.33
C SER A 98 0.34 -18.73 -5.12
N GLY A 99 -0.76 -18.22 -5.68
CA GLY A 99 -2.11 -18.73 -5.44
C GLY A 99 -2.57 -18.63 -3.98
N LYS A 100 -1.92 -17.81 -3.16
CA LYS A 100 -2.18 -17.64 -1.72
C LYS A 100 -2.54 -16.19 -1.40
N VAL A 101 -2.99 -15.95 -0.17
CA VAL A 101 -3.07 -14.60 0.38
C VAL A 101 -1.68 -14.02 0.46
N CYS A 102 -1.47 -12.83 -0.10
CA CYS A 102 -0.20 -12.13 -0.12
C CYS A 102 -0.34 -10.71 0.42
N ILE A 103 0.64 -10.27 1.20
CA ILE A 103 0.83 -8.87 1.57
C ILE A 103 2.16 -8.42 1.01
N ILE A 104 2.14 -7.34 0.23
CA ILE A 104 3.31 -6.71 -0.36
C ILE A 104 3.51 -5.37 0.37
N ASP A 105 4.64 -5.25 1.07
CA ASP A 105 5.12 -3.99 1.65
C ASP A 105 5.81 -3.17 0.55
N CYS A 106 5.20 -2.05 0.15
CA CYS A 106 5.73 -1.16 -0.88
C CYS A 106 6.01 0.22 -0.26
N PRO A 107 7.27 0.54 0.07
CA PRO A 107 7.62 1.87 0.56
C PRO A 107 7.36 2.92 -0.53
N VAL A 108 6.82 4.06 -0.12
CA VAL A 108 6.58 5.20 -1.03
C VAL A 108 7.16 6.48 -0.44
N ASP A 109 7.77 7.30 -1.30
CA ASP A 109 8.22 8.63 -0.93
C ASP A 109 7.16 9.65 -1.36
N TYR A 110 6.46 10.23 -0.39
CA TYR A 110 5.44 11.23 -0.64
C TYR A 110 5.98 12.57 -1.16
N ALA A 111 7.29 12.84 -1.04
CA ALA A 111 7.88 14.05 -1.62
C ALA A 111 7.72 14.09 -3.15
N GLU A 112 7.64 12.92 -3.80
CA GLU A 112 7.39 12.84 -5.25
C GLU A 112 5.99 13.31 -5.64
N ASN A 113 4.99 13.22 -4.77
CA ASN A 113 3.64 13.72 -5.06
C ASN A 113 3.60 15.24 -5.17
N THR A 114 4.40 15.95 -4.38
CA THR A 114 4.52 17.42 -4.49
C THR A 114 5.12 17.81 -5.83
N LYS A 115 6.20 17.14 -6.25
CA LYS A 115 6.84 17.35 -7.56
C LYS A 115 5.88 17.07 -8.71
N LEU A 116 5.13 15.95 -8.62
CA LEU A 116 4.11 15.60 -9.60
C LEU A 116 3.01 16.67 -9.67
N THR A 117 2.53 17.14 -8.52
CA THR A 117 1.49 18.18 -8.45
C THR A 117 1.96 19.48 -9.10
N GLU A 118 3.20 19.90 -8.84
CA GLU A 118 3.80 21.07 -9.48
C GLU A 118 3.95 20.89 -10.99
N HIS A 119 4.45 19.73 -11.42
CA HIS A 119 4.59 19.41 -12.84
C HIS A 119 3.24 19.40 -13.58
N LEU A 120 2.22 18.78 -12.99
CA LEU A 120 0.86 18.76 -13.56
C LEU A 120 0.27 20.17 -13.65
N LYS A 121 0.49 21.03 -12.65
CA LYS A 121 0.07 22.45 -12.71
C LYS A 121 0.75 23.20 -13.85
N GLN A 122 2.05 22.98 -14.08
CA GLN A 122 2.78 23.57 -15.20
C GLN A 122 2.22 23.11 -16.54
N MET A 123 2.01 21.81 -16.72
CA MET A 123 1.44 21.27 -17.97
C MET A 123 0.03 21.83 -18.28
N ILE A 124 -0.81 22.01 -17.26
CA ILE A 124 -2.14 22.59 -17.44
C ILE A 124 -2.04 24.06 -17.87
N ALA A 125 -1.14 24.84 -17.25
CA ALA A 125 -0.94 26.24 -17.60
C ALA A 125 -0.38 26.44 -19.02
N GLU A 126 0.34 25.46 -19.58
CA GLU A 126 0.82 25.48 -20.97
C GLU A 126 -0.27 25.12 -22.01
N LEU A 127 -1.39 24.54 -21.57
CA LEU A 127 -2.54 24.19 -22.41
C LEU A 127 -3.60 25.30 -22.48
N GLU A 128 -3.51 26.32 -21.61
CA GLU A 128 -4.37 27.51 -21.56
C GLU A 128 -3.76 28.69 -22.33
#